data_AF-A0A8J5S5M2-F1
#
_entry.id   AF-A0A8J5S5M2-F1
#
_cell.length_a   1.000
_cell.length_b   1.000
_cell.length_c   1.000
_cell.angle_alpha   90.00
_cell.angle_beta   90.00
_cell.angle_gamma   90.00
#
_symmetry.space_group_name_H-M   'P 1'
#
loop_
_entity.id
_entity.type
_entity.pdbx_description
1 polymer ?
#
loop_
_entity_poly.entity_id
_entity_poly.type
_entity_poly.pdbx_seq_one_letter_code
_entity_poly.pdbx_strand_id
1 'polypeptide(L)'
;MLNVDKVFEEIRKEHWYKPRLLLYVDIVTVLASKGLRSEVDKVCSYLKKEQLEPDTTGFNILLKALLDAEFIQLAMDCFRLMKLWDSDPDRLTYGTLVKGLESLGEMDLSSDIKSEAQNDYGDYLDFIGEEEMVDTCTK
;
A
#
# COMPACT_ATOMS: atom_id res chain seq x y z
N MET A 1 4.71 -15.58 22.62
CA MET A 1 4.78 -14.68 21.45
C MET A 1 3.60 -13.74 21.55
N LEU A 2 3.83 -12.43 21.73
CA LEU A 2 2.73 -11.45 21.82
C LEU A 2 2.03 -11.38 20.46
N ASN A 3 0.71 -11.46 20.45
CA ASN A 3 -0.06 -11.34 19.21
C ASN A 3 -0.24 -9.85 18.90
N VAL A 4 0.54 -9.34 17.94
CA VAL A 4 0.62 -7.91 17.61
C VAL A 4 -0.77 -7.35 17.26
N ASP A 5 -1.62 -8.13 16.59
CA ASP A 5 -3.00 -7.75 16.26
C ASP A 5 -3.89 -7.55 17.51
N LYS A 6 -3.76 -8.39 18.54
CA LYS A 6 -4.57 -8.30 19.77
C LYS A 6 -4.17 -7.10 20.61
N VAL A 7 -2.87 -6.89 20.77
CA VAL A 7 -2.35 -5.70 21.49
C VAL A 7 -2.78 -4.43 20.77
N PHE A 8 -2.69 -4.42 19.43
CA PHE A 8 -3.12 -3.29 18.62
C PHE A 8 -4.64 -3.04 18.73
N GLU A 9 -5.46 -4.08 18.73
CA GLU A 9 -6.91 -3.98 18.91
C GLU A 9 -7.30 -3.36 20.25
N GLU A 10 -6.62 -3.70 21.35
CA GLU A 10 -6.88 -3.10 22.66
C GLU A 10 -6.43 -1.65 22.72
N ILE A 11 -5.23 -1.31 22.20
CA ILE A 11 -4.73 0.07 22.16
C ILE A 11 -5.70 0.98 21.39
N ARG A 12 -6.32 0.49 20.30
CA ARG A 12 -7.29 1.25 19.52
C ARG A 12 -8.56 1.65 20.30
N LYS A 13 -8.89 0.96 21.39
CA LYS A 13 -10.06 1.26 22.24
C LYS A 13 -9.76 2.34 23.29
N GLU A 14 -8.49 2.70 23.46
CA GLU A 14 -8.06 3.67 24.47
C GLU A 14 -8.32 5.12 24.05
N HIS A 15 -8.81 5.94 24.97
CA HIS A 15 -9.19 7.33 24.70
C HIS A 15 -8.00 8.24 24.31
N TRP A 16 -6.79 7.87 24.73
CA TRP A 16 -5.56 8.61 24.41
C TRP A 16 -4.97 8.20 23.06
N TYR A 17 -5.45 7.10 22.47
CA TYR A 17 -4.93 6.65 21.19
C TYR A 17 -5.38 7.57 20.07
N LYS A 18 -4.40 8.05 19.30
CA LYS A 18 -4.64 8.79 18.07
C LYS A 18 -4.11 7.95 16.92
N PRO A 19 -4.97 7.47 16.02
CA PRO A 19 -4.55 6.63 14.91
C PRO A 19 -3.61 7.44 13.99
N ARG A 20 -2.61 6.76 13.42
CA ARG A 20 -1.66 7.34 12.46
C ARG A 20 -1.37 6.31 11.38
N LEU A 21 -1.34 6.73 10.11
CA LEU A 21 -1.17 5.81 8.98
C LEU A 21 0.12 4.98 9.13
N LEU A 22 1.24 5.63 9.46
CA LEU A 22 2.53 4.97 9.67
C LEU A 22 2.49 3.77 10.63
N LEU A 23 1.68 3.82 11.70
CA LEU A 23 1.58 2.67 12.61
C LEU A 23 0.90 1.47 11.94
N TYR A 24 -0.08 1.70 11.08
CA TYR A 24 -0.69 0.63 10.28
C TYR A 24 0.30 0.10 9.24
N VAL A 25 1.08 0.97 8.60
CA VAL A 25 2.13 0.60 7.66
C VAL A 25 3.15 -0.33 8.33
N ASP A 26 3.66 0.04 9.50
CA ASP A 26 4.64 -0.76 10.25
C ASP A 26 4.10 -2.15 10.59
N ILE A 27 2.87 -2.21 11.12
CA ILE A 27 2.22 -3.47 11.50
C ILE A 27 1.97 -4.34 10.26
N VAL A 28 1.40 -3.76 9.18
CA VAL A 28 1.14 -4.49 7.94
C VAL A 28 2.44 -5.03 7.34
N THR A 29 3.51 -4.23 7.30
CA THR A 29 4.81 -4.65 6.76
C THR A 29 5.38 -5.85 7.53
N VAL A 30 5.32 -5.82 8.87
CA VAL A 30 5.80 -6.93 9.71
C VAL A 30 4.95 -8.19 9.57
N LEU A 31 3.63 -8.05 9.44
CA LEU A 31 2.73 -9.20 9.28
C LEU A 31 2.81 -9.80 7.87
N ALA A 32 2.93 -8.94 6.86
CA ALA A 32 3.01 -9.35 5.46
C ALA A 32 4.31 -10.08 5.14
N SER A 33 5.44 -9.59 5.65
CA SER A 33 6.74 -10.30 5.55
C SER A 33 6.75 -11.67 6.24
N LYS A 34 5.79 -11.96 7.12
CA LYS A 34 5.59 -13.26 7.77
C LYS A 34 4.52 -14.13 7.10
N GLY A 35 3.88 -13.65 6.03
CA GLY A 35 2.78 -14.34 5.35
C GLY A 35 1.50 -14.47 6.20
N LEU A 36 1.35 -13.65 7.25
CA LEU A 36 0.22 -13.70 8.17
C LEU A 36 -1.01 -13.00 7.57
N ARG A 37 -1.59 -13.63 6.54
CA ARG A 37 -2.64 -13.02 5.70
C ARG A 37 -3.86 -12.59 6.49
N SER A 38 -4.36 -13.45 7.39
CA SER A 38 -5.56 -13.16 8.19
C SER A 38 -5.37 -11.93 9.07
N GLU A 39 -4.18 -11.75 9.62
CA GLU A 39 -3.82 -10.63 10.48
C GLU A 39 -3.65 -9.34 9.65
N VAL A 40 -3.07 -9.43 8.45
CA VAL A 40 -3.00 -8.29 7.52
C VAL A 40 -4.41 -7.85 7.11
N ASP A 41 -5.28 -8.77 6.70
CA ASP A 41 -6.67 -8.46 6.34
C ASP A 41 -7.39 -7.74 7.50
N LYS A 42 -7.17 -8.22 8.75
CA LYS A 42 -7.73 -7.61 9.96
C LYS A 42 -7.21 -6.19 10.18
N VAL A 43 -5.91 -5.95 10.08
CA VAL A 43 -5.30 -4.61 10.24
C VAL A 43 -5.70 -3.65 9.12
N CYS A 44 -5.86 -4.11 7.88
CA CYS A 44 -6.39 -3.30 6.79
C CYS A 44 -7.87 -2.96 7.00
N SER A 45 -8.69 -3.88 7.55
CA SER A 45 -10.09 -3.59 7.89
C SER A 45 -10.22 -2.53 8.99
N TYR A 46 -9.24 -2.52 9.88
CA TYR A 46 -9.05 -1.55 10.95
C TYR A 46 -8.66 -0.19 10.39
N LEU A 47 -7.71 -0.13 9.46
CA LEU A 47 -7.33 1.10 8.76
C LEU A 47 -8.52 1.74 8.03
N LYS A 48 -9.30 0.95 7.28
CA LYS A 48 -10.49 1.42 6.54
C LYS A 48 -11.55 2.10 7.40
N LYS A 49 -11.59 1.80 8.70
CA LYS A 49 -12.57 2.36 9.66
C LYS A 49 -12.06 3.60 10.40
N GLU A 50 -10.79 3.95 10.25
CA GLU A 50 -10.23 5.15 10.86
C GLU A 50 -10.59 6.41 10.07
N GLN A 51 -10.51 7.56 10.73
CA GLN A 51 -10.51 8.88 10.10
C GLN A 51 -9.11 9.46 10.28
N LEU A 52 -8.22 9.18 9.34
CA LEU A 52 -6.86 9.69 9.34
C LEU A 52 -6.73 10.90 8.42
N GLU A 53 -5.75 11.74 8.73
CA GLU A 53 -5.31 12.79 7.81
C GLU A 53 -4.75 12.18 6.51
N PRO A 54 -4.94 12.85 5.37
CA PRO A 54 -4.36 12.43 4.10
C PRO A 54 -2.82 12.29 4.19
N ASP A 55 -2.27 11.19 3.67
CA ASP A 55 -0.84 10.88 3.72
C ASP A 55 -0.41 9.99 2.56
N THR A 56 -0.11 10.62 1.42
CA THR A 56 0.39 9.95 0.21
C THR A 56 1.67 9.15 0.46
N THR A 57 2.57 9.63 1.31
CA THR A 57 3.83 8.93 1.59
C THR A 57 3.58 7.63 2.34
N GLY A 58 2.74 7.65 3.37
CA GLY A 58 2.36 6.45 4.11
C GLY A 58 1.65 5.41 3.24
N PHE A 59 0.75 5.84 2.34
CA PHE A 59 0.11 4.93 1.39
C PHE A 59 1.10 4.33 0.39
N ASN A 60 2.06 5.09 -0.13
CA ASN A 60 3.08 4.56 -1.04
C ASN A 60 3.89 3.43 -0.38
N ILE A 61 4.28 3.59 0.89
CA ILE A 61 4.97 2.54 1.64
C ILE A 61 4.06 1.32 1.85
N LEU A 62 2.78 1.55 2.20
CA LEU A 62 1.80 0.48 2.40
C LEU A 62 1.60 -0.37 1.13
N LEU A 63 1.43 0.29 -0.02
CA LEU A 63 1.22 -0.35 -1.31
C LEU A 63 2.42 -1.21 -1.69
N LYS A 64 3.63 -0.67 -1.53
CA LYS A 64 4.88 -1.40 -1.77
C LYS A 64 4.97 -2.66 -0.90
N ALA A 65 4.73 -2.54 0.41
CA ALA A 65 4.81 -3.66 1.34
C ALA A 65 3.78 -4.77 1.02
N LEU A 66 2.58 -4.41 0.57
CA LEU A 66 1.55 -5.36 0.17
C LEU A 66 1.89 -6.07 -1.14
N LEU A 67 2.41 -5.35 -2.14
CA LEU A 67 2.83 -5.92 -3.42
C LEU A 67 4.04 -6.86 -3.26
N ASP A 68 5.04 -6.47 -2.48
CA ASP A 68 6.23 -7.30 -2.20
C ASP A 68 5.85 -8.60 -1.47
N ALA A 69 4.72 -8.62 -0.76
CA ALA A 69 4.15 -9.81 -0.11
C ALA A 69 3.07 -10.51 -0.94
N GLU A 70 2.92 -10.16 -2.23
CA GLU A 70 1.95 -10.73 -3.17
C GLU A 70 0.47 -10.57 -2.74
N PHE A 71 0.18 -9.58 -1.89
CA PHE A 71 -1.18 -9.26 -1.44
C PHE A 71 -1.88 -8.26 -2.36
N ILE A 72 -1.95 -8.61 -3.65
CA ILE A 72 -2.45 -7.76 -4.75
C ILE A 72 -3.81 -7.12 -4.44
N GLN A 73 -4.81 -7.92 -4.06
CA GLN A 73 -6.15 -7.40 -3.79
C GLN A 73 -6.17 -6.37 -2.66
N LEU A 74 -5.36 -6.56 -1.62
CA LEU A 74 -5.27 -5.60 -0.52
C LEU A 74 -4.55 -4.32 -0.95
N ALA A 75 -3.52 -4.43 -1.80
CA ALA A 75 -2.85 -3.26 -2.36
C ALA A 75 -3.85 -2.41 -3.17
N MET A 76 -4.65 -3.04 -4.04
CA MET A 76 -5.67 -2.33 -4.82
C MET A 76 -6.78 -1.71 -3.96
N ASP A 77 -7.18 -2.39 -2.88
CA ASP A 77 -8.11 -1.84 -1.90
C ASP A 77 -7.54 -0.62 -1.16
N CYS A 78 -6.25 -0.64 -0.80
CA CYS A 78 -5.58 0.48 -0.16
C CYS A 78 -5.37 1.65 -1.13
N PHE A 79 -5.11 1.39 -2.42
CA PHE A 79 -5.05 2.42 -3.45
C PHE A 79 -6.40 3.14 -3.63
N ARG A 80 -7.51 2.40 -3.58
CA ARG A 80 -8.86 3.01 -3.58
C ARG A 80 -9.13 3.80 -2.29
N LEU A 81 -8.68 3.28 -1.13
CA LEU A 81 -8.81 3.97 0.15
C LEU A 81 -8.04 5.30 0.18
N MET A 82 -6.83 5.31 -0.38
CA MET A 82 -5.99 6.49 -0.53
C MET A 82 -6.76 7.63 -1.23
N LYS A 83 -7.37 7.35 -2.39
CA LYS A 83 -8.21 8.31 -3.12
C LYS A 83 -9.46 8.73 -2.33
N LEU A 84 -10.08 7.80 -1.61
CA LEU A 84 -11.25 8.11 -0.77
C LEU A 84 -10.92 9.07 0.38
N TRP A 85 -9.67 9.07 0.84
CA TRP A 85 -9.17 9.93 1.90
C TRP A 85 -8.49 11.19 1.37
N ASP A 86 -8.80 11.62 0.14
CA ASP A 86 -8.22 12.80 -0.50
C ASP A 86 -6.67 12.80 -0.46
N SER A 87 -6.05 11.62 -0.41
CA SER A 87 -4.61 11.44 -0.56
C SER A 87 -4.35 11.18 -2.04
N ASP A 88 -4.00 12.21 -2.79
CA ASP A 88 -3.87 12.09 -4.24
C ASP A 88 -2.72 11.13 -4.62
N PRO A 89 -2.97 10.12 -5.48
CA PRO A 89 -1.94 9.29 -6.07
C PRO A 89 -0.92 10.13 -6.82
N ASP A 90 0.36 9.93 -6.55
CA ASP A 90 1.42 10.62 -7.29
C ASP A 90 2.10 9.68 -8.30
N ARG A 91 3.16 10.18 -8.97
CA ARG A 91 3.96 9.37 -9.90
C ARG A 91 4.54 8.13 -9.24
N LEU A 92 4.96 8.24 -7.98
CA LEU A 92 5.53 7.13 -7.25
C LEU A 92 4.46 6.08 -6.95
N THR A 93 3.24 6.50 -6.60
CA THR A 93 2.07 5.61 -6.43
C THR A 93 1.84 4.78 -7.68
N TYR A 94 1.68 5.45 -8.83
CA TYR A 94 1.41 4.78 -10.10
C TYR A 94 2.56 3.89 -10.55
N GLY A 95 3.80 4.37 -10.45
CA GLY A 95 4.99 3.58 -10.79
C GLY A 95 5.15 2.33 -9.91
N THR A 96 4.84 2.44 -8.62
CA THR A 96 4.89 1.31 -7.67
C THR A 96 3.85 0.25 -8.03
N LEU A 97 2.60 0.65 -8.30
CA LEU A 97 1.53 -0.26 -8.67
C LEU A 97 1.82 -0.96 -10.00
N VAL A 98 2.16 -0.21 -11.05
CA VAL A 98 2.44 -0.80 -12.37
C VAL A 98 3.59 -1.79 -12.30
N LYS A 99 4.75 -1.39 -11.76
CA LYS A 99 5.92 -2.28 -11.68
C LYS A 99 5.62 -3.53 -10.84
N GLY A 100 4.95 -3.36 -9.70
CA GLY A 100 4.58 -4.48 -8.83
C GLY A 100 3.61 -5.45 -9.52
N LEU A 101 2.52 -4.94 -10.10
CA LEU A 101 1.52 -5.76 -10.78
C LEU A 101 2.10 -6.53 -11.98
N GLU A 102 2.91 -5.87 -12.82
CA GLU A 102 3.57 -6.54 -13.94
C GLU A 102 4.54 -7.63 -13.49
N SER A 103 5.30 -7.39 -12.41
CA SER A 103 6.21 -8.40 -11.86
C SER A 103 5.49 -9.64 -11.32
N LEU A 104 4.23 -9.47 -10.91
CA LEU A 104 3.35 -10.55 -10.42
C LEU A 104 2.50 -11.17 -11.55
N GLY A 105 2.61 -10.68 -12.78
CA GLY A 105 1.85 -11.16 -13.94
C GLY A 105 0.43 -10.61 -14.05
N GLU A 106 0.04 -9.65 -13.21
CA GLU A 106 -1.29 -9.03 -13.18
C GLU A 106 -1.42 -7.92 -14.25
N MET A 107 -1.33 -8.32 -15.51
CA MET A 107 -1.25 -7.39 -16.66
C MET A 107 -2.53 -6.58 -16.86
N ASP A 108 -3.70 -7.18 -16.60
CA ASP A 108 -4.99 -6.50 -16.73
C ASP A 108 -5.10 -5.35 -15.73
N LEU A 109 -4.78 -5.61 -14.46
CA LEU A 109 -4.75 -4.59 -13.41
C LEU A 109 -3.70 -3.51 -13.68
N SER A 110 -2.52 -3.90 -14.19
CA SER A 110 -1.49 -2.95 -14.61
C SER A 110 -2.01 -2.02 -15.72
N SER A 111 -2.70 -2.57 -16.72
CA SER A 111 -3.30 -1.78 -17.80
C SER A 111 -4.35 -0.80 -17.27
N ASP A 112 -5.22 -1.25 -16.36
CA ASP A 112 -6.22 -0.39 -15.73
C ASP A 112 -5.58 0.78 -14.99
N ILE A 113 -4.52 0.51 -14.21
CA ILE A 113 -3.77 1.55 -13.49
C ILE A 113 -3.06 2.51 -14.43
N LYS A 114 -2.50 2.05 -15.55
CA LYS A 114 -1.91 2.92 -16.57
C LYS A 114 -2.95 3.85 -17.19
N SER A 115 -4.12 3.33 -17.53
CA SER A 115 -5.22 4.13 -18.06
C SER A 115 -5.74 5.14 -17.03
N GLU A 116 -5.83 4.76 -15.76
CA GLU A 116 -6.19 5.68 -14.69
C GLU A 116 -5.17 6.83 -14.55
N ALA A 117 -3.88 6.49 -14.52
CA ALA A 117 -2.80 7.46 -14.45
C ALA A 117 -2.83 8.45 -15.64
N GLN A 118 -3.10 7.96 -16.86
CA GLN A 118 -3.25 8.79 -18.06
C GLN A 118 -4.42 9.77 -17.95
N ASN A 119 -5.53 9.36 -17.33
CA ASN A 119 -6.66 10.25 -17.12
C ASN A 119 -6.35 11.36 -16.11
N ASP A 120 -5.59 11.04 -15.06
CA ASP A 120 -5.24 11.99 -14.00
C ASP A 120 -4.13 12.96 -14.41
N TYR A 121 -3.14 12.48 -15.17
CA TYR A 121 -1.90 13.23 -15.45
C TYR A 121 -1.57 13.41 -16.95
N GLY A 122 -2.41 12.91 -17.85
CA GLY A 122 -2.22 12.97 -19.30
C GLY A 122 -1.10 12.07 -19.83
N ASP A 123 -0.65 12.35 -21.05
CA ASP A 123 0.42 11.61 -21.75
C ASP A 123 1.82 11.77 -21.12
N TYR A 124 1.97 12.52 -20.03
CA TYR A 124 3.25 12.78 -19.36
C TYR A 124 3.70 11.59 -18.47
N LEU A 125 3.38 10.35 -18.88
CA LEU A 125 3.65 9.10 -18.14
C LEU A 125 4.68 8.21 -18.84
N ASP A 126 5.72 8.80 -19.42
CA ASP A 126 6.89 8.06 -19.92
C ASP A 126 7.79 7.50 -18.77
N PHE A 127 7.47 7.71 -17.48
CA PHE A 127 8.31 7.29 -16.34
C PHE A 127 8.33 5.79 -16.02
N ILE A 128 7.82 4.92 -16.89
CA ILE A 128 7.98 3.46 -16.78
C ILE A 128 9.16 2.97 -17.66
N GLY A 129 9.74 3.83 -18.50
CA GLY A 129 11.03 3.63 -19.13
C GLY A 129 12.04 4.66 -18.61
N GLU A 130 13.24 4.19 -18.23
CA GLU A 130 14.37 5.01 -17.75
C GLU A 130 14.31 5.51 -16.30
N GLU A 131 14.25 4.58 -15.34
CA GLU A 131 15.14 4.67 -14.18
C GLU A 131 15.43 3.25 -13.67
N GLU A 132 16.62 2.79 -14.01
CA GLU A 132 17.29 1.68 -13.38
C GLU A 132 17.23 1.86 -11.85
N MET A 133 16.44 1.02 -11.18
CA MET A 133 16.85 0.59 -9.85
C MET A 133 17.74 -0.62 -10.04
N VAL A 134 19.03 -0.32 -10.21
CA VAL A 134 20.09 -1.13 -9.64
C VAL A 134 19.71 -1.35 -8.18
N ASP A 135 19.16 -2.52 -7.87
CA ASP A 135 19.54 -3.17 -6.63
C ASP A 135 20.19 -4.51 -6.96
N THR A 136 21.49 -4.45 -6.85
CA THR A 136 22.43 -5.55 -6.81
C THR A 136 21.97 -6.60 -5.82
N CYS A 137 21.44 -7.72 -6.30
CA CYS A 137 21.62 -8.98 -5.58
C CYS A 137 23.08 -9.39 -5.76
N THR A 138 23.97 -8.81 -4.96
CA THR A 138 25.36 -9.25 -4.79
C THR A 138 25.69 -9.33 -3.30
N LYS A 139 25.30 -10.44 -2.67
CA LYS A 139 26.16 -11.36 -1.89
C LYS A 139 25.34 -12.37 -1.12
#